data_AF-A0A9Q0IZR0-F1
#
_entry.id   AF-A0A9Q0IZR0-F1
#
_cell.length_a   1.000
_cell.length_b   1.000
_cell.length_c   1.000
_cell.angle_alpha   90.00
_cell.angle_beta   90.00
_cell.angle_gamma   90.00
#
_symmetry.space_group_name_H-M   'P 1'
#
loop_
_entity.id
_entity.type
_entity.pdbx_description
1 polymer ?
#
loop_
_entity_poly.entity_id
_entity_poly.type
_entity_poly.pdbx_seq_one_letter_code
_entity_poly.pdbx_strand_id
1 'polypeptide(L)'
;MSNAELNLRSILDANKLIASNFTHWFRNLKIVLKSEKIAYVLDDPVPPMLKDDVPAFDQMAYLKHTEDSEDATCIILASMSSEL
;
A
#
# COMPACT_ATOMS: atom_id res chain seq x y z
N MET A 1 11.98 24.59 -17.83
CA MET A 1 10.63 24.17 -17.39
C MET A 1 10.84 23.14 -16.29
N SER A 2 10.44 23.42 -15.06
CA SER A 2 10.54 22.42 -14.00
C SER A 2 9.57 21.29 -14.33
N ASN A 3 10.07 20.06 -14.42
CA ASN A 3 9.21 18.90 -14.25
C ASN A 3 8.72 18.98 -12.81
N ALA A 4 7.49 19.48 -12.60
CA ALA A 4 6.83 19.25 -11.35
C ALA A 4 6.68 17.73 -11.23
N GLU A 5 7.48 17.12 -10.36
CA GLU A 5 7.32 15.70 -10.04
C GLU A 5 5.88 15.50 -9.57
N LEU A 6 5.15 14.64 -10.28
CA LEU A 6 3.80 14.28 -9.90
C LEU A 6 3.87 13.51 -8.57
N ASN A 7 3.58 14.21 -7.46
CA ASN A 7 3.43 13.56 -6.17
C ASN A 7 2.08 12.83 -6.13
N LEU A 8 2.08 11.56 -6.52
CA LEU A 8 0.87 10.74 -6.55
C LEU A 8 0.24 10.59 -5.16
N ARG A 9 1.00 10.68 -4.06
CA ARG A 9 0.42 10.60 -2.71
C ARG A 9 -0.59 11.71 -2.43
N SER A 10 -0.41 12.90 -3.04
CA SER A 10 -1.34 14.02 -2.87
C SER A 10 -2.78 13.74 -3.34
N ILE A 11 -2.98 12.74 -4.22
CA ILE A 11 -4.33 12.34 -4.64
C ILE A 11 -5.14 11.77 -3.47
N LEU A 12 -4.48 11.13 -2.50
CA LEU A 12 -5.11 10.53 -1.33
C LEU A 12 -5.52 11.58 -0.31
N ASP A 13 -4.73 12.65 -0.17
CA ASP A 13 -5.10 13.79 0.68
C ASP A 13 -6.33 14.53 0.14
N ALA A 14 -6.40 14.70 -1.19
CA ALA A 14 -7.54 15.36 -1.84
C ALA A 14 -8.80 14.48 -1.92
N ASN A 15 -8.66 13.17 -1.82
CA ASN A 15 -9.75 12.20 -2.00
C ASN A 15 -9.80 11.19 -0.85
N LYS A 16 -9.68 11.68 0.39
CA LYS A 16 -9.73 10.81 1.57
C LYS A 16 -10.97 9.92 1.60
N LEU A 17 -10.83 8.74 2.21
CA LEU A 17 -11.95 7.82 2.41
C LEU A 17 -12.99 8.48 3.31
N ILE A 18 -14.21 8.57 2.80
CA ILE A 18 -15.44 8.93 3.53
C ILE A 18 -16.48 7.82 3.32
N ALA A 19 -17.57 7.86 4.07
CA ALA A 19 -18.60 6.81 4.08
C ALA A 19 -19.16 6.47 2.68
N SER A 20 -19.19 7.43 1.75
CA SER A 20 -19.86 7.28 0.44
C SER A 20 -18.92 7.07 -0.75
N ASN A 21 -17.60 7.18 -0.60
CA ASN A 21 -16.68 7.25 -1.75
C ASN A 21 -15.71 6.06 -1.90
N PHE A 22 -15.96 4.94 -1.20
CA PHE A 22 -15.04 3.79 -1.16
C PHE A 22 -14.48 3.39 -2.53
N THR A 23 -15.33 3.21 -3.54
CA THR A 23 -14.87 2.80 -4.89
C THR A 23 -13.92 3.81 -5.53
N HIS A 24 -14.16 5.11 -5.34
CA HIS A 24 -13.30 6.16 -5.88
C HIS A 24 -11.97 6.24 -5.12
N TRP A 25 -12.04 6.26 -3.78
CA TRP A 25 -10.87 6.22 -2.91
C TRP A 25 -10.00 4.98 -3.19
N PHE A 26 -10.60 3.80 -3.27
CA PHE A 26 -9.89 2.55 -3.50
C PHE A 26 -9.17 2.51 -4.86
N ARG A 27 -9.77 3.10 -5.90
CA ARG A 27 -9.11 3.29 -7.19
C ARG A 27 -7.86 4.17 -7.05
N ASN A 28 -7.96 5.28 -6.33
CA ASN A 28 -6.85 6.21 -6.09
C ASN A 28 -5.75 5.55 -5.25
N LEU A 29 -6.12 4.79 -4.22
CA LEU A 29 -5.22 3.96 -3.42
C LEU A 29 -4.44 2.98 -4.29
N LYS A 30 -5.13 2.20 -5.15
CA LYS A 30 -4.47 1.26 -6.06
C LYS A 30 -3.47 1.94 -7.00
N ILE A 31 -3.71 3.18 -7.43
CA ILE A 31 -2.77 3.95 -8.26
C ILE A 31 -1.49 4.27 -7.46
N VAL A 32 -1.63 4.77 -6.23
CA VAL A 32 -0.50 5.10 -5.37
C VAL A 32 0.31 3.85 -5.04
N LEU A 33 -0.31 2.78 -4.57
CA LEU A 33 0.40 1.54 -4.22
C LEU A 33 1.09 0.89 -5.44
N LYS A 34 0.53 1.04 -6.66
CA LYS A 34 1.20 0.57 -7.88
C LYS A 34 2.44 1.39 -8.21
N SER A 35 2.39 2.71 -7.98
CA SER A 35 3.56 3.58 -8.17
C SER A 35 4.70 3.24 -7.20
N GLU A 36 4.34 2.75 -6.00
CA GLU A 36 5.29 2.31 -4.97
C GLU A 36 5.69 0.84 -5.11
N LYS A 37 5.13 0.12 -6.09
CA LYS A 37 5.37 -1.32 -6.36
C LYS A 37 4.95 -2.26 -5.22
N ILE A 38 4.05 -1.81 -4.35
CA ILE A 38 3.54 -2.58 -3.21
C ILE A 38 2.06 -2.98 -3.36
N ALA A 39 1.40 -2.64 -4.48
CA ALA A 39 -0.02 -2.96 -4.69
C ALA A 39 -0.39 -4.45 -4.58
N TYR A 40 0.59 -5.34 -4.74
CA TYR A 40 0.40 -6.78 -4.65
C TYR A 40 -0.08 -7.20 -3.25
N VAL A 41 0.30 -6.48 -2.19
CA VAL A 41 -0.10 -6.80 -0.79
C VAL A 41 -1.61 -6.71 -0.54
N LEU A 42 -2.39 -6.13 -1.46
CA LEU A 42 -3.85 -6.06 -1.36
C LEU A 42 -4.54 -7.37 -1.75
N ASP A 43 -3.98 -8.07 -2.73
CA ASP A 43 -4.65 -9.17 -3.44
C ASP A 43 -3.86 -10.50 -3.28
N ASP A 44 -2.55 -10.43 -3.05
CA ASP A 44 -1.67 -11.60 -2.94
C ASP A 44 -1.74 -12.23 -1.54
N PRO A 45 -1.60 -13.57 -1.43
CA PRO A 45 -1.53 -14.24 -0.15
C PRO A 45 -0.23 -13.88 0.58
N VAL A 46 -0.33 -13.67 1.89
CA VAL A 46 0.85 -13.50 2.75
C VAL A 46 1.73 -14.75 2.64
N PRO A 47 3.03 -14.61 2.33
CA PRO A 47 3.97 -15.72 2.34
C PRO A 47 3.93 -16.44 3.71
N PRO A 48 4.03 -17.78 3.74
CA PRO A 48 3.98 -18.51 4.99
C PRO A 48 5.07 -18.04 5.95
N MET A 49 4.69 -17.79 7.20
CA MET A 49 5.64 -17.48 8.27
C MET A 49 6.60 -18.65 8.43
N LEU A 50 7.89 -18.37 8.35
CA LEU A 50 8.90 -19.41 8.31
C LEU A 50 9.12 -19.98 9.71
N LYS A 51 8.96 -21.29 9.84
CA LYS A 51 9.51 -22.07 10.95
C LYS A 51 10.99 -22.36 10.63
N ASP A 52 11.80 -22.57 11.65
CA ASP A 52 13.26 -22.76 11.50
C ASP A 52 13.61 -23.80 10.41
N ASP A 53 14.69 -23.54 9.65
CA ASP A 53 15.29 -24.34 8.55
C ASP A 53 14.83 -24.09 7.08
N VAL A 54 14.33 -22.90 6.72
CA VAL A 54 13.97 -22.57 5.31
C VAL A 54 15.09 -21.78 4.60
N PRO A 55 15.28 -21.95 3.27
CA PRO A 55 16.25 -21.16 2.49
C PRO A 55 16.11 -19.64 2.68
N ALA A 56 17.25 -18.95 2.71
CA ALA A 56 17.33 -17.49 2.90
C ALA A 56 16.46 -16.66 1.92
N PHE A 57 16.17 -17.20 0.73
CA PHE A 57 15.30 -16.57 -0.26
C PHE A 57 13.86 -16.43 0.24
N ASP A 58 13.30 -17.48 0.84
CA ASP A 58 11.94 -17.44 1.36
C ASP A 58 11.85 -16.49 2.57
N GLN A 59 12.93 -16.38 3.35
CA GLN A 59 13.05 -15.42 4.45
C GLN A 59 13.03 -13.98 3.96
N MET A 60 13.75 -13.68 2.88
CA MET A 60 13.71 -12.37 2.26
C MET A 60 12.32 -12.04 1.70
N ALA A 61 11.62 -13.02 1.12
CA ALA A 61 10.27 -12.81 0.59
C ALA A 61 9.25 -12.48 1.70
N TYR A 62 9.28 -13.22 2.82
CA TYR A 62 8.42 -12.95 3.98
C TYR A 62 8.69 -11.57 4.60
N LEU A 63 9.97 -11.24 4.83
CA LEU A 63 10.36 -9.95 5.39
C LEU A 63 9.94 -8.80 4.48
N LYS A 64 10.21 -8.91 3.18
CA LYS A 64 9.79 -7.91 2.20
C LYS A 64 8.28 -7.72 2.17
N HIS A 65 7.50 -8.80 2.17
CA HIS A 65 6.05 -8.70 2.20
C HIS A 65 5.57 -8.02 3.49
N THR A 66 6.23 -8.29 4.63
CA THR A 66 5.89 -7.66 5.91
C THR A 66 6.12 -6.14 5.84
N GLU A 67 7.30 -5.72 5.38
CA GLU A 67 7.66 -4.30 5.20
C GLU A 67 6.69 -3.59 4.23
N ASP A 68 6.48 -4.16 3.04
CA ASP A 68 5.58 -3.58 2.03
C ASP A 68 4.11 -3.50 2.55
N SER A 69 3.69 -4.46 3.39
CA SER A 69 2.37 -4.46 4.03
C SER A 69 2.24 -3.36 5.10
N GLU A 70 3.29 -3.09 5.87
CA GLU A 70 3.33 -1.98 6.83
C GLU A 70 3.23 -0.63 6.13
N ASP A 71 3.97 -0.46 5.02
CA ASP A 71 3.91 0.75 4.19
C ASP A 71 2.50 0.95 3.60
N ALA A 72 1.91 -0.10 3.02
CA ALA A 72 0.55 -0.03 2.49
C ALA A 72 -0.48 0.30 3.58
N THR A 73 -0.33 -0.26 4.78
CA THR A 73 -1.19 0.03 5.93
C THR A 73 -1.08 1.50 6.35
N CYS A 74 0.13 2.05 6.42
CA CYS A 74 0.35 3.46 6.71
C CYS A 74 -0.35 4.37 5.68
N ILE A 75 -0.24 4.04 4.39
CA ILE A 75 -0.88 4.79 3.31
C ILE A 75 -2.40 4.73 3.40
N ILE A 76 -2.95 3.53 3.64
CA ILE A 76 -4.39 3.33 3.82
C ILE A 76 -4.89 4.21 4.96
N LEU A 77 -4.29 4.09 6.15
CA LEU A 77 -4.71 4.83 7.34
C LEU A 77 -4.57 6.35 7.17
N ALA A 78 -3.46 6.82 6.59
CA ALA A 78 -3.25 8.25 6.34
C ALA A 78 -4.28 8.84 5.36
N SER A 79 -4.77 8.02 4.42
CA SER A 79 -5.75 8.41 3.41
C SER A 79 -7.21 8.32 3.88
N MET A 80 -7.46 7.95 5.13
CA MET A 80 -8.81 7.93 5.69
C MET A 80 -9.18 9.29 6.29
N SER A 81 -10.44 9.68 6.17
CA SER A 81 -10.97 10.80 6.94
C SER A 81 -10.97 10.44 8.43
N SER A 82 -10.69 11.41 9.29
CA SER A 82 -10.79 11.24 10.75
C SER A 82 -12.23 11.06 11.24
N GLU A 83 -13.20 11.31 10.37
CA GLU A 83 -14.63 11.20 10.67
C GLU A 83 -15.21 9.81 10.34
N LEU A 84 -14.39 8.90 9.80
CA LEU A 84 -14.78 7.52 9.47
C LEU A 84 -14.65 6.62 10.70
#